data_AF-G4SP89-F1
#
_entry.id   AF-G4SP89-F1
#
_cell.length_a   1.000
_cell.length_b   1.000
_cell.length_c   1.000
_cell.angle_alpha   90.00
_cell.angle_beta   90.00
_cell.angle_gamma   90.00
#
_symmetry.space_group_name_H-M   'P 1'
#
loop_
_entity.id
_entity.type
_entity.pdbx_description
1 polymer ?
#
loop_
_entity_poly.entity_id
_entity_poly.type
_entity_poly.pdbx_seq_one_letter_code
_entity_poly.pdbx_strand_id
1 'polypeptide(L)'
;MSKHLYKQYVRIAGKWPKDAFRAPERDFSNFLVKEIERQFQPGVVASQAICEKRLQALEQLLNNEVLKKHPNSYSSGVFGMRLADLQAASSEESRKQMGLQPKVSIFKRLYRSVVPEKK
;
A
#
# COMPACT_ATOMS: atom_id res chain seq x y z
N MET A 1 5.58 0.66 -25.97
CA MET A 1 6.23 1.24 -24.77
C MET A 1 7.48 0.47 -24.42
N SER A 2 8.51 1.14 -23.92
CA SER A 2 9.79 0.50 -23.64
C SER A 2 9.71 -0.41 -22.40
N LYS A 3 10.18 -1.66 -22.52
CA LYS A 3 10.27 -2.66 -21.45
C LYS A 3 10.96 -2.14 -20.18
N HIS A 4 11.82 -1.13 -20.28
CA HIS A 4 12.51 -0.53 -19.14
C HIS A 4 11.58 0.26 -18.22
N LEU A 5 10.70 1.12 -18.77
CA LEU A 5 9.73 1.90 -17.99
C LEU A 5 8.81 1.00 -17.18
N TYR A 6 8.26 -0.05 -17.81
CA TYR A 6 7.42 -1.02 -17.11
C TYR A 6 8.12 -1.61 -15.87
N LYS A 7 9.38 -2.04 -16.02
CA LYS A 7 10.16 -2.58 -14.89
C LYS A 7 10.37 -1.54 -13.78
N GLN A 8 10.56 -0.27 -14.12
CA GLN A 8 10.70 0.80 -13.13
C GLN A 8 9.39 1.02 -12.36
N TYR A 9 8.26 1.04 -13.06
CA TYR A 9 6.93 1.14 -12.43
C TYR A 9 6.68 -0.02 -11.46
N VAL A 10 6.92 -1.26 -11.88
CA VAL A 10 6.74 -2.44 -11.02
C VAL A 10 7.66 -2.38 -9.80
N ARG A 11 8.92 -1.96 -9.98
CA ARG A 11 9.87 -1.81 -8.87
C ARG A 11 9.38 -0.78 -7.85
N ILE A 12 8.86 0.35 -8.32
CA ILE A 12 8.32 1.40 -7.47
C ILE A 12 7.05 0.91 -6.74
N ALA A 13 6.12 0.26 -7.44
CA ALA A 13 4.90 -0.29 -6.83
C ALA A 13 5.21 -1.32 -5.75
N GLY A 14 6.26 -2.13 -5.94
CA GLY A 14 6.75 -3.10 -4.95
C GLY A 14 7.33 -2.48 -3.67
N LYS A 15 7.71 -1.19 -3.70
CA LYS A 15 8.18 -0.46 -2.51
C LYS A 15 7.03 0.14 -1.70
N TRP A 16 5.83 0.24 -2.26
CA TRP A 16 4.69 0.78 -1.53
C TRP A 16 4.25 -0.19 -0.42
N PRO A 17 4.00 0.29 0.80
CA PRO A 17 3.50 -0.55 1.88
C PRO A 17 2.14 -1.14 1.52
N LYS A 18 1.96 -2.41 1.89
CA LYS A 18 0.68 -3.13 1.79
C LYS A 18 0.03 -3.14 3.16
N ASP A 19 -1.23 -2.73 3.22
CA ASP A 19 -2.00 -2.75 4.47
C ASP A 19 -2.73 -4.10 4.60
N ALA A 20 -2.26 -4.95 5.51
CA ALA A 20 -2.81 -6.28 5.74
C ALA A 20 -4.27 -6.27 6.22
N PHE A 21 -4.76 -5.14 6.74
CA PHE A 21 -6.12 -5.00 7.27
C PHE A 21 -7.06 -4.28 6.30
N ARG A 22 -6.55 -3.78 5.18
CA ARG A 22 -7.38 -3.22 4.11
C ARG A 22 -7.86 -4.30 3.18
N ALA A 23 -9.11 -4.15 2.71
CA ALA A 23 -9.60 -4.97 1.61
C ALA A 23 -8.69 -4.75 0.38
N PRO A 24 -8.39 -5.81 -0.41
CA PRO A 24 -7.49 -5.70 -1.56
C PRO A 24 -7.88 -4.62 -2.57
N GLU A 25 -9.17 -4.31 -2.68
CA GLU A 25 -9.72 -3.26 -3.56
C GLU A 25 -9.44 -1.84 -3.07
N ARG A 26 -9.21 -1.67 -1.77
CA ARG A 26 -8.93 -0.37 -1.13
C ARG A 26 -7.45 -0.18 -0.85
N ASP A 27 -6.63 -1.18 -1.09
CA ASP A 27 -5.18 -1.12 -0.92
C ASP A 27 -4.54 -0.39 -2.12
N PHE A 28 -3.76 0.64 -1.81
CA PHE A 28 -3.17 1.50 -2.83
C PHE A 28 -2.06 0.79 -3.62
N SER A 29 -1.28 -0.09 -2.99
CA SER A 29 -0.25 -0.87 -3.69
C SER A 29 -0.89 -1.79 -4.75
N ASN A 30 -1.97 -2.48 -4.38
CA ASN A 30 -2.74 -3.31 -5.32
C ASN A 30 -3.37 -2.48 -6.44
N PHE A 31 -3.92 -1.31 -6.12
CA PHE A 31 -4.44 -0.38 -7.13
C PHE A 31 -3.34 0.03 -8.12
N LEU A 32 -2.16 0.41 -7.63
CA LEU A 32 -1.03 0.80 -8.48
C LEU A 32 -0.61 -0.34 -9.40
N VAL A 33 -0.49 -1.57 -8.89
CA VAL A 33 -0.13 -2.75 -9.71
C VAL A 33 -1.14 -2.96 -10.83
N LYS A 34 -2.44 -2.93 -10.53
CA LYS A 34 -3.51 -3.07 -11.53
C LYS A 34 -3.48 -1.95 -12.56
N GLU A 35 -3.26 -0.71 -12.14
CA GLU A 35 -3.16 0.42 -13.06
C GLU A 35 -1.92 0.32 -13.96
N ILE A 36 -0.78 -0.13 -13.42
CA ILE A 36 0.43 -0.37 -14.23
C ILE A 36 0.14 -1.43 -15.29
N GLU A 37 -0.48 -2.56 -14.90
CA GLU A 37 -0.87 -3.59 -15.86
C GLU A 37 -1.82 -3.05 -16.94
N ARG A 38 -2.82 -2.25 -16.54
CA ARG A 38 -3.77 -1.63 -17.47
C ARG A 38 -3.10 -0.70 -18.47
N GLN A 39 -2.20 0.16 -18.01
CA GLN A 39 -1.57 1.20 -18.84
C GLN A 39 -0.49 0.64 -19.78
N PHE A 40 0.06 -0.53 -19.49
CA PHE A 40 1.09 -1.19 -20.31
C PHE A 40 0.55 -2.35 -21.16
N GLN A 41 -0.78 -2.53 -21.21
CA GLN A 41 -1.41 -3.50 -22.11
C GLN A 41 -1.11 -3.19 -23.59
N PRO A 42 -0.99 -4.23 -24.44
CA PRO A 42 -0.86 -4.04 -25.88
C PRO A 42 -2.00 -3.17 -26.44
N GLY A 43 -1.67 -2.21 -27.29
CA GLY A 43 -2.66 -1.29 -27.89
C GLY A 43 -2.92 0.00 -27.11
N VAL A 44 -2.49 0.10 -25.85
CA VAL A 44 -2.56 1.36 -25.09
C VAL A 44 -1.40 2.26 -25.52
N VAL A 45 -1.71 3.32 -26.28
CA VAL A 45 -0.73 4.31 -26.71
C VAL A 45 -0.63 5.40 -25.64
N ALA A 46 0.39 5.32 -24.78
CA ALA A 46 0.77 6.47 -23.96
C ALA A 46 2.14 6.99 -24.38
N SER A 47 2.24 8.32 -24.42
CA SER A 47 3.48 9.03 -24.73
C SER A 47 4.57 8.67 -23.72
N GLN A 48 5.76 8.34 -24.22
CA GLN A 48 6.91 8.02 -23.37
C GLN A 48 7.22 9.15 -22.37
N ALA A 49 7.16 10.41 -22.82
CA ALA A 49 7.39 11.58 -21.98
C ALA A 49 6.37 11.68 -20.82
N ILE A 50 5.11 11.30 -21.06
CA ILE A 50 4.08 11.28 -20.02
C ILE A 50 4.37 10.15 -19.02
N CYS A 51 4.79 8.98 -19.50
CA CYS A 51 5.17 7.86 -18.64
C CYS A 51 6.38 8.19 -17.76
N GLU A 52 7.39 8.86 -18.29
CA GLU A 52 8.56 9.30 -17.52
C GLU A 52 8.16 10.33 -16.45
N LYS A 53 7.34 11.33 -16.80
CA LYS A 53 6.86 12.33 -15.85
C LYS A 53 6.04 11.71 -14.71
N ARG A 54 5.16 10.76 -15.03
CA ARG A 54 4.36 10.01 -14.04
C ARG A 54 5.24 9.14 -13.14
N LEU A 55 6.28 8.52 -13.69
CA LEU A 55 7.23 7.71 -12.93
C LEU A 55 7.95 8.60 -11.91
N GLN A 56 8.45 9.75 -12.35
CA GLN A 56 9.11 10.73 -11.47
C GLN A 56 8.18 11.23 -10.36
N ALA A 57 6.91 11.48 -10.66
CA ALA A 57 5.92 11.88 -9.66
C ALA A 57 5.70 10.78 -8.59
N LEU A 58 5.64 9.51 -8.99
CA LEU A 58 5.54 8.39 -8.05
C LEU A 58 6.80 8.28 -7.18
N GLU A 59 7.99 8.48 -7.74
CA GLU A 59 9.24 8.50 -6.95
C GLU A 59 9.25 9.63 -5.92
N GLN A 60 8.78 10.83 -6.30
CA GLN A 60 8.68 11.96 -5.39
C GLN A 60 7.70 11.70 -4.24
N LEU A 61 6.55 11.08 -4.54
CA LEU A 61 5.56 10.68 -3.54
C LEU A 61 6.13 9.64 -2.58
N LEU A 62 6.77 8.59 -3.11
CA LEU A 62 7.35 7.51 -2.30
C LEU A 62 8.43 8.05 -1.35
N ASN A 63 9.22 9.02 -1.80
CA ASN A 63 10.30 9.62 -1.02
C ASN A 63 9.85 10.79 -0.12
N ASN A 64 8.56 11.13 -0.10
CA ASN A 64 8.00 12.27 0.62
C ASN A 64 8.72 13.60 0.30
N GLU A 65 9.11 13.80 -0.96
CA GLU A 65 9.91 14.96 -1.38
C GLU A 65 9.21 16.30 -1.09
N VAL A 66 7.88 16.35 -1.26
CA VAL A 66 7.08 17.54 -0.98
C VAL A 66 7.16 17.92 0.50
N LEU A 67 7.03 16.93 1.41
CA LEU A 67 7.10 17.17 2.85
C LEU A 67 8.49 17.64 3.27
N LYS A 68 9.55 17.12 2.64
CA LYS A 68 10.93 17.56 2.91
C LYS A 68 11.17 19.02 2.47
N LYS A 69 10.63 19.41 1.32
CA LYS A 69 10.79 20.76 0.77
C LYS A 69 9.88 21.79 1.42
N HIS A 70 8.69 21.36 1.83
CA HIS A 70 7.65 22.19 2.42
C HIS A 70 7.14 21.51 3.70
N PRO A 71 7.94 21.57 4.78
CA PRO A 71 7.51 21.01 6.06
C PRO A 71 6.27 21.75 6.55
N ASN A 72 5.30 20.98 7.03
CA ASN A 72 4.05 21.48 7.58
C ASN A 72 4.20 21.58 9.12
N SER A 73 3.68 22.66 9.72
CA SER A 73 3.65 22.89 11.18
C SER A 73 2.29 22.58 11.83
N TYR A 74 1.31 22.13 11.04
CA TYR A 74 -0.02 21.75 11.48
C TYR A 74 0.04 20.47 12.32
N SER A 75 -0.16 20.65 13.63
CA SER A 75 -0.07 19.58 14.63
C SER A 75 -1.42 19.07 15.12
N SER A 76 -2.52 19.46 14.48
CA SER A 76 -3.87 19.13 14.96
C SER A 76 -4.46 17.90 14.27
N GLY A 77 -5.25 17.14 15.01
CA GLY A 77 -5.97 15.96 14.50
C GLY A 77 -5.05 14.87 13.95
N VAL A 78 -5.55 14.11 12.98
CA VAL A 78 -4.82 12.98 12.36
C VAL A 78 -3.58 13.46 11.58
N PHE A 79 -3.62 14.67 11.01
CA PHE A 79 -2.52 15.21 10.22
C PHE A 79 -1.31 15.64 11.06
N GLY A 80 -1.51 15.87 12.36
CA GLY A 80 -0.43 16.16 13.30
C GLY A 80 0.20 14.93 13.95
N MET A 81 -0.38 13.74 13.75
CA MET A 81 0.14 12.52 14.34
C MET A 81 1.42 12.07 13.64
N ARG A 82 2.38 11.54 14.41
CA ARG A 82 3.60 10.98 13.83
C ARG A 82 3.25 9.69 13.10
N LEU A 83 4.00 9.39 12.04
CA LEU A 83 3.85 8.16 11.27
C LEU A 83 3.88 6.91 12.17
N ALA A 84 4.77 6.89 13.16
CA ALA A 84 4.88 5.79 14.13
C ALA A 84 3.61 5.60 14.95
N ASP A 85 2.96 6.69 15.37
CA ASP A 85 1.72 6.62 16.15
C ASP A 85 0.56 6.12 15.29
N LEU A 86 0.49 6.54 14.02
CA LEU A 86 -0.49 6.04 13.05
C LEU A 86 -0.29 4.55 12.73
N GLN A 87 0.96 4.11 12.59
CA GLN A 87 1.32 2.70 12.38
C GLN A 87 1.02 1.84 13.62
N ALA A 88 1.26 2.37 14.81
CA ALA A 88 0.87 1.71 16.05
C ALA A 88 -0.65 1.55 16.11
N ALA A 89 -1.41 2.60 15.84
CA ALA A 89 -2.88 2.55 15.83
C ALA A 89 -3.45 1.56 14.79
N SER A 90 -2.76 1.35 13.67
CA SER A 90 -3.15 0.38 12.64
C SER A 90 -2.60 -1.03 12.87
N SER A 91 -1.78 -1.24 13.90
CA SER A 91 -1.19 -2.53 14.24
C SER A 91 -2.24 -3.59 14.61
N GLU A 92 -1.86 -4.86 14.48
CA GLU A 92 -2.75 -5.96 14.87
C GLU A 92 -3.15 -5.90 16.34
N GLU A 93 -2.22 -5.50 17.21
CA GLU A 93 -2.42 -5.39 18.65
C GLU A 93 -3.43 -4.30 18.99
N SER A 94 -3.27 -3.09 18.44
CA SER A 94 -4.22 -2.00 18.66
C SER A 94 -5.59 -2.33 18.10
N ARG A 95 -5.66 -2.97 16.92
CA ARG A 95 -6.92 -3.45 16.37
C ARG A 95 -7.57 -4.52 17.26
N LYS A 96 -6.79 -5.39 17.91
CA LYS A 96 -7.30 -6.38 18.86
C LYS A 96 -7.89 -5.71 20.10
N GLN A 97 -7.19 -4.72 20.65
CA GLN A 97 -7.67 -3.94 21.80
C GLN A 97 -8.97 -3.19 21.46
N MET A 98 -9.11 -2.69 20.23
CA MET A 98 -10.32 -2.03 19.74
C MET A 98 -11.43 -2.99 19.29
N GLY A 99 -11.23 -4.32 19.36
CA GLY A 99 -12.23 -5.31 18.91
C GLY A 99 -12.42 -5.38 17.38
N LEU A 100 -11.48 -4.86 16.60
CA LEU A 100 -11.50 -4.80 15.13
C LEU A 100 -10.79 -5.98 14.45
N GLN A 101 -10.61 -7.08 15.17
CA GLN A 101 -10.00 -8.30 14.64
C GLN A 101 -10.89 -8.93 13.56
N PRO A 102 -10.30 -9.50 12.48
CA PRO A 102 -11.06 -10.27 11.51
C PRO A 102 -11.80 -11.40 12.22
N LYS A 103 -13.13 -11.50 12.02
CA LYS A 103 -13.92 -12.59 12.59
C LYS A 103 -13.37 -13.91 12.06
N VAL A 104 -12.67 -14.65 12.92
CA VAL A 104 -12.14 -15.97 12.57
C VAL A 104 -13.33 -16.89 12.30
N SER A 105 -13.41 -17.43 11.08
CA SER A 105 -14.48 -18.35 10.69
C SER A 105 -14.60 -19.50 11.70
N ILE A 106 -15.83 -19.82 12.12
CA ILE A 106 -16.13 -20.88 13.11
C ILE A 106 -15.48 -22.20 12.69
N PHE A 107 -15.50 -22.51 11.39
CA PHE A 107 -14.83 -23.68 10.83
C PHE A 107 -13.33 -23.69 11.11
N LYS A 108 -12.65 -22.54 11.05
CA LYS A 108 -11.21 -22.45 11.34
C LYS A 108 -10.91 -22.66 12.83
N ARG A 109 -11.82 -22.24 13.73
CA ARG A 109 -11.73 -22.57 15.16
C ARG A 109 -11.88 -24.07 15.40
N LEU A 110 -12.91 -24.69 14.81
CA LEU A 110 -13.14 -26.13 14.90
C LEU A 110 -11.98 -26.94 14.31
N TYR A 111 -11.42 -26.51 13.19
CA TYR A 111 -10.30 -27.22 12.57
C TYR A 111 -9.04 -27.16 13.44
N ARG A 112 -8.75 -26.01 14.08
CA ARG A 112 -7.63 -25.89 15.04
C ARG A 112 -7.81 -26.71 16.31
N SER A 113 -9.05 -26.95 16.74
CA SER A 113 -9.30 -27.84 17.89
C SER A 113 -9.14 -29.32 17.54
N VAL A 114 -9.31 -29.69 16.26
CA VAL A 114 -9.23 -31.09 15.81
C VAL A 114 -7.82 -31.43 15.29
N VAL A 115 -7.07 -30.46 14.77
CA VAL A 115 -5.71 -30.66 14.27
C VAL A 115 -4.74 -29.72 14.99
N PRO A 116 -3.93 -30.21 15.95
CA PRO A 116 -2.92 -29.39 16.61
C PRO A 116 -1.83 -28.99 15.59
N GLU A 117 -1.46 -27.71 15.56
CA GLU A 117 -0.37 -27.23 14.70
C GLU A 117 0.93 -27.93 15.11
N LYS A 118 1.60 -28.59 14.15
CA LYS A 118 2.90 -29.22 14.39
C LYS A 118 3.89 -28.13 14.81
N LYS A 119 4.47 -28.32 16.00
CA LYS A 119 5.57 -27.51 16.56
C LYS A 119 6.76 -27.49 15.62
#